data_AF-A0A2V6IL69-F1
#
_entry.id   AF-A0A2V6IL69-F1
#
_cell.length_a   1.000
_cell.length_b   1.000
_cell.length_c   1.000
_cell.angle_alpha   90.00
_cell.angle_beta   90.00
_cell.angle_gamma   90.00
#
_symmetry.space_group_name_H-M   'P 1'
#
loop_
_entity.id
_entity.type
_entity.pdbx_description
1 polymer ?
#
loop_
_entity_poly.entity_id
_entity_poly.type
_entity_poly.pdbx_seq_one_letter_code
_entity_poly.pdbx_strand_id
1 'polypeptide(L)' 'MFRFAQHDRARSLQRPRVLNIEDLRRAAKRRLPRVVFDYIDGGAEGEWTLRANCRAFEAVTLRPRCA' A
#
# COMPACT_ATOMS: atom_id res chain seq x y z
N MET A 1 34.52 14.11 5.40
CA MET A 1 33.54 14.73 6.30
C MET A 1 32.14 14.44 5.75
N PHE A 2 31.60 13.25 5.99
CA PHE A 2 30.24 12.88 5.54
C PHE A 2 29.25 13.32 6.61
N ARG A 3 28.51 14.39 6.32
CA ARG A 3 27.47 14.91 7.18
C ARG A 3 26.28 13.97 7.05
N PHE A 4 26.12 13.04 7.98
CA PHE A 4 24.85 12.32 8.17
C PHE A 4 23.80 13.38 8.46
N ALA A 5 22.99 13.70 7.44
CA ALA A 5 21.89 14.63 7.57
C ALA A 5 21.00 14.11 8.68
N GLN A 6 20.85 14.96 9.69
CA GLN A 6 19.93 14.83 10.79
C GLN A 6 18.60 14.30 10.24
N HIS A 7 18.11 13.18 10.79
CA HIS A 7 16.72 12.75 10.59
C HIS A 7 15.84 13.93 11.00
N ASP A 8 15.41 14.69 10.01
CA ASP A 8 14.71 15.94 10.21
C ASP A 8 13.42 15.62 10.97
N ARG A 9 13.33 16.22 12.15
CA ARG A 9 12.36 15.88 13.19
C ARG A 9 10.96 16.00 12.60
N ALA A 10 10.26 14.87 12.53
CA ALA A 10 8.81 14.77 12.48
C ALA A 10 8.12 15.96 11.80
N ARG A 11 8.37 16.14 10.49
CA ARG A 11 7.47 16.93 9.63
C ARG A 11 6.09 16.41 9.96
N SER A 12 5.23 17.25 10.55
CA SER A 12 3.94 16.82 11.08
C SER A 12 3.28 15.93 10.03
N LEU A 13 3.21 14.63 10.31
CA LEU A 13 2.58 13.69 9.40
C LEU A 13 1.09 13.97 9.55
N GLN A 14 0.61 15.03 8.90
CA GLN A 14 -0.82 15.19 8.69
C GLN A 14 -1.28 13.86 8.15
N ARG A 15 -2.12 13.18 8.94
CA ARG A 15 -2.60 11.85 8.61
C ARG A 15 -3.28 11.99 7.25
N PRO A 16 -2.80 11.29 6.20
CA PRO A 16 -3.50 11.33 4.93
C PRO A 16 -4.94 10.92 5.18
N ARG A 17 -5.90 11.62 4.57
CA ARG A 17 -7.29 11.17 4.56
C ARG A 17 -7.32 9.83 3.83
N VAL A 18 -7.49 8.76 4.59
CA VAL A 18 -7.45 7.37 4.15
C VAL A 18 -8.77 6.76 4.55
N LEU A 19 -9.53 6.31 3.56
CA LEU A 19 -10.82 5.63 3.76
C LEU A 19 -10.68 4.12 3.61
N ASN A 20 -9.72 3.67 2.79
CA ASN A 20 -9.45 2.26 2.56
C ASN A 20 -7.95 1.99 2.28
N ILE A 21 -7.60 0.72 2.12
CA ILE A 21 -6.21 0.30 1.87
C ILE A 21 -5.66 0.81 0.53
N GLU A 22 -6.50 1.03 -0.48
CA GLU A 22 -6.08 1.58 -1.76
C GLU A 22 -5.56 3.02 -1.62
N ASP A 23 -6.13 3.81 -0.71
CA ASP A 23 -5.61 5.15 -0.40
C ASP A 23 -4.18 5.10 0.14
N LEU A 24 -3.87 4.10 0.96
CA LEU A 24 -2.52 3.87 1.48
C LEU A 24 -1.56 3.47 0.36
N ARG A 25 -1.97 2.55 -0.53
CA ARG A 25 -1.18 2.14 -1.71
C ARG A 25 -0.86 3.35 -2.60
N ARG A 26 -1.86 4.21 -2.90
CA ARG A 26 -1.66 5.45 -3.67
C ARG A 26 -0.80 6.48 -2.97
N ALA A 27 -0.88 6.58 -1.64
CA ALA A 27 0.01 7.45 -0.88
C ALA A 27 1.46 6.94 -0.91
N ALA A 28 1.67 5.63 -0.78
CA ALA A 28 2.97 4.99 -0.86
C ALA A 28 3.60 5.20 -2.24
N LYS A 29 2.86 4.96 -3.33
CA LYS A 29 3.33 5.17 -4.72
C LYS A 29 3.84 6.59 -4.99
N ARG A 30 3.26 7.59 -4.33
CA ARG A 30 3.66 9.00 -4.46
C ARG A 30 4.86 9.40 -3.59
N ARG A 31 5.10 8.69 -2.49
CA ARG A 31 6.08 9.06 -1.45
C ARG A 31 7.36 8.24 -1.50
N LEU A 32 7.29 7.01 -1.96
CA LEU A 32 8.43 6.09 -1.97
C LEU A 32 9.25 6.23 -3.25
N PRO A 33 10.59 6.06 -3.19
CA PRO A 33 11.38 5.81 -4.38
C PRO A 33 10.85 4.60 -5.14
N ARG A 34 10.91 4.66 -6.47
CA ARG A 34 10.31 3.63 -7.35
C ARG A 34 10.72 2.20 -6.98
N VAL A 35 12.01 1.95 -6.79
CA VAL A 35 12.53 0.61 -6.44
C VAL A 35 11.95 0.07 -5.12
N VAL A 36 11.72 0.95 -4.14
CA VAL A 36 11.14 0.57 -2.85
C VAL A 36 9.65 0.27 -3.00
N PHE A 37 8.93 1.07 -3.79
CA PHE A 37 7.54 0.81 -4.09
C PHE A 37 7.37 -0.51 -4.84
N ASP A 38 8.12 -0.73 -5.92
CA ASP A 38 8.02 -1.93 -6.76
C ASP A 38 8.34 -3.21 -5.95
N TYR A 39 9.28 -3.15 -4.99
CA TYR A 39 9.59 -4.27 -4.09
C TYR A 39 8.44 -4.63 -3.13
N ILE A 40 7.74 -3.63 -2.60
CA ILE A 40 6.64 -3.83 -1.63
C ILE A 40 5.35 -4.21 -2.32
N ASP A 41 5.08 -3.58 -3.47
CA ASP A 41 3.79 -3.58 -4.15
C ASP A 41 3.64 -4.72 -5.16
N GLY A 42 4.77 -5.20 -5.69
CA GLY A 42 4.83 -6.17 -6.77
C GLY A 42 4.60 -7.62 -6.35
N GLY A 43 4.25 -8.45 -7.33
CA GLY A 43 4.13 -9.90 -7.21
C GLY A 43 5.21 -10.66 -7.99
N ALA A 44 5.16 -11.99 -7.94
CA ALA A 44 6.06 -12.84 -8.71
C ALA A 44 5.73 -12.79 -10.21
N GLU A 45 6.76 -12.63 -11.05
CA GLU A 45 6.69 -12.65 -12.52
C GLU A 45 5.52 -11.83 -13.07
N GLY A 46 4.59 -12.44 -13.82
CA GLY A 46 3.41 -11.76 -14.39
C GLY A 46 2.30 -11.42 -13.38
N GLU A 47 2.55 -11.58 -12.08
CA GLU A 47 1.65 -11.23 -10.96
C GLU A 47 0.27 -11.92 -11.01
N TRP A 48 0.19 -13.07 -11.66
CA TRP A 48 -1.06 -13.81 -11.84
C TRP A 48 -1.68 -14.21 -10.50
N THR A 49 -0.88 -14.77 -9.60
CA THR A 49 -1.34 -15.16 -8.26
C THR A 49 -1.76 -13.96 -7.44
N LEU A 50 -1.06 -12.82 -7.54
CA LEU A 50 -1.44 -11.59 -6.85
C LEU A 50 -2.85 -11.14 -7.26
N ARG A 51 -3.14 -11.12 -8.57
CA ARG A 51 -4.49 -10.80 -9.08
C ARG A 51 -5.53 -11.86 -8.71
N ALA A 52 -5.15 -13.14 -8.73
CA ALA A 52 -6.04 -14.24 -8.36
C ALA A 52 -6.49 -14.16 -6.90
N ASN A 53 -5.59 -13.76 -5.99
CA ASN A 53 -5.91 -13.60 -4.56
C ASN A 53 -7.01 -12.55 -4.34
N CYS A 54 -6.95 -11.40 -5.01
CA CYS A 54 -8.01 -10.38 -4.90
C CYS A 54 -9.34 -10.89 -5.47
N ARG A 55 -9.31 -11.51 -6.67
CA ARG A 55 -10.50 -12.05 -7.33
C ARG A 55 -11.20 -13.14 -6.51
N ALA A 56 -10.45 -13.92 -5.75
CA ALA A 56 -11.02 -14.96 -4.89
C ALA A 56 -12.01 -14.40 -3.86
N PHE A 57 -11.77 -13.18 -3.34
CA PHE A 57 -12.69 -12.52 -2.41
C PHE A 57 -13.88 -11.87 -3.13
N GLU A 58 -13.71 -11.38 -4.36
CA GLU A 58 -14.81 -10.86 -5.18
C GLU A 58 -15.82 -11.95 -5.55
N ALA A 59 -15.36 -13.20 -5.68
CA ALA A 59 -16.19 -14.35 -6.02
C ALA A 59 -17.07 -14.86 -4.86
N VAL A 60 -16.87 -14.36 -3.63
CA VAL A 60 -17.61 -14.81 -2.44
C VAL A 60 -18.42 -13.66 -1.87
N THR A 61 -19.72 -13.90 -1.64
CA THR A 61 -20.62 -12.93 -1.01
C THR A 61 -20.91 -13.30 0.44
N LEU A 62 -21.07 -12.28 1.29
CA LEU A 62 -21.53 -12.47 2.65
C LEU A 62 -23.06 -12.67 2.65
N ARG A 63 -23.55 -13.58 3.48
CA ARG A 63 -24.99 -13.73 3.78
C ARG A 63 -25.27 -13.20 5.19
N PRO A 64 -25.69 -11.92 5.34
CA PRO A 64 -26.06 -11.37 6.64
C PRO A 64 -27.21 -12.18 7.25
N ARG A 65 -27.14 -12.48 8.55
CA ARG A 65 -28.17 -13.26 9.26
C ARG A 65 -29.11 -12.40 10.11
N CYS A 66 -28.72 -11.17 10.41
CA CYS A 66 -29.48 -10.19 11.19
C CYS A 66 -29.00 -8.77 10.84
N ALA A 67 -29.85 -7.78 11.11
CA ALA A 67 -29.58 -6.35 11.06
C ALA A 67 -29.86 -5.73 12.43
#